data_AF-B7R3P3-F1
#
_entry.id   AF-B7R3P3-F1
#
_cell.length_a   1.000
_cell.length_b   1.000
_cell.length_c   1.000
_cell.angle_alpha   90.00
_cell.angle_beta   90.00
_cell.angle_gamma   90.00
#
_symmetry.space_group_name_H-M   'P 1'
#
loop_
_entity.id
_entity.type
_entity.pdbx_description
1 polymer ?
#
loop_
_entity_poly.entity_id
_entity_poly.type
_entity_poly.pdbx_seq_one_letter_code
_entity_poly.pdbx_strand_id
1 'polypeptide(L)'
;MPSHKLHRKWAEECGINGDLANEVDRIIDDMSHHDSVKVMITNMIAMEAVVRLIRGNSPEDIKESLLRLSKMFPNNVRKYAKILFTDRDTTGMKVIKEIYDTYGVEGLKAAILHVVLDYIEQLYLRGYDIDEIKRRIGLRGLLWGASERKGERISYLLEEAGFKECITRNIEIILRDIKFSKPPSKAMEKDLKVHQKVLNYLKSRDIVAIVINGFVYSLVPGVRRLNSILKKQGIVRVGLVKRKHRFKEKILVGMPTDMFYNEEHYKPIPFIDLLKKYDPEEGWNWKMEYGRGKGRVIYFYREREIKSLEEIVSSLYIDDFPF
;
A
#
# COMPACT_ATOMS: atom_id res chain seq x y z
N MET A 1 1.80 15.83 -4.94
CA MET A 1 1.57 16.54 -3.67
C MET A 1 0.41 17.47 -3.92
N PRO A 2 -0.66 17.43 -3.12
CA PRO A 2 -1.72 18.42 -3.19
C PRO A 2 -1.14 19.83 -3.04
N SER A 3 -1.85 20.85 -3.51
CA SER A 3 -1.41 22.23 -3.23
C SER A 3 -1.48 22.51 -1.72
N HIS A 4 -0.59 23.35 -1.18
CA HIS A 4 -0.69 23.86 0.20
C HIS A 4 -2.08 24.42 0.53
N LYS A 5 -2.77 25.01 -0.47
CA LYS A 5 -4.17 25.45 -0.33
C LYS A 5 -5.14 24.32 0.03
N LEU A 6 -4.93 23.12 -0.50
CA LEU A 6 -5.77 21.94 -0.23
C LEU A 6 -5.48 21.40 1.17
N HIS A 7 -4.20 21.28 1.54
CA HIS A 7 -3.81 20.88 2.88
C HIS A 7 -4.32 21.84 3.93
N ARG A 8 -4.16 23.16 3.72
CA ARG A 8 -4.73 24.20 4.60
C ARG A 8 -6.23 24.04 4.78
N LYS A 9 -6.99 23.90 3.69
CA LYS A 9 -8.45 23.70 3.75
C LYS A 9 -8.81 22.51 4.63
N TRP A 10 -8.16 21.37 4.41
CA TRP A 10 -8.49 20.15 5.14
C TRP A 10 -7.94 20.14 6.57
N ALA A 11 -6.87 20.89 6.84
CA ALA A 11 -6.39 21.16 8.19
C ALA A 11 -7.43 21.95 8.98
N GLU A 12 -7.94 23.05 8.42
CA GLU A 12 -9.00 23.87 9.03
C GLU A 12 -10.28 23.04 9.26
N GLU A 13 -10.70 22.25 8.27
CA GLU A 13 -11.88 21.38 8.39
C GLU A 13 -11.71 20.27 9.45
N CYS A 14 -10.47 19.82 9.68
CA CYS A 14 -10.15 18.86 10.75
C CYS A 14 -9.76 19.53 12.08
N GLY A 15 -9.95 20.85 12.22
CA GLY A 15 -9.75 21.58 13.48
C GLY A 15 -8.30 21.93 13.81
N ILE A 16 -7.41 22.00 12.82
CA ILE A 16 -6.04 22.50 12.96
C ILE A 16 -5.99 23.96 12.46
N ASN A 17 -5.18 24.80 13.10
CA ASN A 17 -4.88 26.13 12.56
C ASN A 17 -4.27 26.04 11.14
N GLY A 18 -4.92 26.67 10.16
CA GLY A 18 -4.51 26.59 8.75
C GLY A 18 -3.16 27.23 8.43
N ASP A 19 -2.76 28.28 9.15
CA ASP A 19 -1.45 28.92 8.97
C ASP A 19 -0.34 28.04 9.56
N LEU A 20 -0.56 27.44 10.73
CA LEU A 20 0.34 26.43 11.31
C LEU A 20 0.52 25.24 10.37
N ALA A 21 -0.58 24.71 9.83
CA ALA A 21 -0.53 23.59 8.88
C ALA A 21 0.28 23.95 7.63
N ASN A 22 0.14 25.18 7.12
CA ASN A 22 0.89 25.66 5.98
C ASN A 22 2.40 25.81 6.26
N GLU A 23 2.81 26.21 7.46
CA GLU A 23 4.23 26.23 7.83
C GLU A 23 4.80 24.81 7.96
N VAL A 24 4.04 23.89 8.58
CA VAL A 24 4.42 22.47 8.67
C VAL A 24 4.57 21.85 7.28
N ASP A 25 3.65 22.15 6.36
CA ASP A 25 3.74 21.72 4.96
C ASP A 25 5.04 22.17 4.30
N ARG A 26 5.47 23.42 4.51
CA ARG A 26 6.72 23.93 3.94
C ARG A 26 7.95 23.19 4.46
N ILE A 27 7.96 22.86 5.75
CA ILE A 27 9.04 22.09 6.36
C ILE A 27 9.12 20.69 5.76
N ILE A 28 7.96 20.05 5.54
CA ILE A 28 7.87 18.71 4.98
C ILE A 28 8.22 18.68 3.49
N ASP A 29 7.77 19.68 2.73
CA ASP A 29 7.92 19.75 1.28
C ASP A 29 9.30 20.25 0.83
N ASP A 30 10.14 20.75 1.75
CA ASP A 30 11.53 21.03 1.44
C ASP A 30 12.21 19.76 0.89
N MET A 31 12.89 19.86 -0.26
CA MET A 31 13.35 18.71 -1.04
C MET A 31 14.33 17.80 -0.27
N SER A 32 14.97 18.33 0.75
CA SER A 32 15.84 17.60 1.69
C SER A 32 15.05 16.64 2.61
N HIS A 33 13.74 16.82 2.72
CA HIS A 33 12.85 16.20 3.72
C HIS A 33 11.69 15.39 3.11
N HIS A 34 11.56 15.29 1.79
CA HIS A 34 10.38 14.68 1.16
C HIS A 34 10.18 13.17 1.49
N ASP A 35 11.22 12.45 1.92
CA ASP A 35 11.11 11.06 2.42
C ASP A 35 11.03 10.96 3.94
N SER A 36 11.16 12.09 4.64
CA SER A 36 11.20 12.20 6.10
C SER A 36 9.96 11.59 6.73
N VAL A 37 8.80 11.91 6.18
CA VAL A 37 7.54 11.65 6.87
C VAL A 37 6.96 10.28 6.55
N LYS A 38 7.44 9.63 5.47
CA LYS A 38 7.17 8.21 5.20
C LYS A 38 7.69 7.30 6.30
N VAL A 39 8.68 7.74 7.09
CA VAL A 39 9.22 6.94 8.20
C VAL A 39 8.13 6.62 9.23
N MET A 40 7.22 7.55 9.50
CA MET A 40 6.13 7.39 10.48
C MET A 40 5.19 6.25 10.11
N ILE A 41 4.99 6.01 8.82
CA ILE A 41 4.08 4.95 8.34
C ILE A 41 4.83 3.63 8.10
N THR A 42 6.11 3.69 7.76
CA THR A 42 6.89 2.51 7.33
C THR A 42 7.67 1.85 8.47
N ASN A 43 8.06 2.60 9.50
CA ASN A 43 8.82 2.11 10.65
C ASN A 43 7.97 2.15 11.93
N MET A 44 7.80 1.00 12.59
CA MET A 44 6.95 0.86 13.78
C MET A 44 7.50 1.61 15.00
N ILE A 45 8.83 1.69 15.16
CA ILE A 45 9.45 2.43 16.27
C ILE A 45 9.26 3.95 16.07
N ALA A 46 9.42 4.43 14.83
CA ALA A 46 9.17 5.83 14.49
C ALA A 46 7.70 6.21 14.72
N MET A 47 6.77 5.36 14.27
CA MET A 47 5.33 5.54 14.49
C MET A 47 5.00 5.65 15.97
N GLU A 48 5.46 4.69 16.78
CA GLU A 48 5.19 4.68 18.23
C GLU A 48 5.82 5.89 18.93
N ALA A 49 6.99 6.34 18.48
CA ALA A 49 7.60 7.56 18.99
C ALA A 49 6.71 8.79 18.74
N VAL A 50 6.20 8.95 17.51
CA VAL A 50 5.28 10.06 17.15
C VAL A 50 4.01 10.02 17.98
N VAL A 51 3.40 8.84 18.14
CA VAL A 51 2.18 8.68 18.94
C VAL A 51 2.41 9.09 20.40
N ARG A 52 3.55 8.72 20.98
CA ARG A 52 3.86 9.11 22.35
C ARG A 52 4.17 10.60 22.49
N LEU A 53 4.77 11.24 21.49
CA LEU A 53 4.91 12.71 21.47
C LEU A 53 3.52 13.37 21.45
N ILE A 54 2.57 12.85 20.68
CA ILE A 54 1.18 13.36 20.64
C ILE A 54 0.50 13.21 22.01
N ARG A 55 0.79 12.11 22.73
CA ARG A 55 0.31 11.87 24.10
C ARG A 55 1.04 12.71 25.17
N GLY A 56 2.00 13.55 24.77
CA GLY A 56 2.70 14.47 25.66
C GLY A 56 3.90 13.87 26.39
N ASN A 57 4.41 12.70 25.97
CA ASN A 57 5.65 12.16 26.54
C ASN A 57 6.87 12.93 26.03
N SER A 58 7.89 13.07 26.88
CA SER A 58 9.17 13.67 26.48
C SER A 58 9.94 12.76 25.51
N PRO A 59 10.76 13.31 24.59
CA PRO A 59 11.64 12.51 23.73
C PRO A 59 12.52 11.51 24.51
N GLU A 60 12.99 11.89 25.70
CA GLU A 60 13.82 11.08 26.59
C GLU A 60 13.06 9.85 27.11
N ASP A 61 11.85 10.06 27.66
CA ASP A 61 11.00 8.97 28.18
C ASP A 61 10.61 7.98 27.08
N ILE A 62 10.28 8.52 25.90
CA ILE A 62 9.95 7.74 24.71
C ILE A 62 11.12 6.86 24.31
N LYS A 63 12.32 7.45 24.22
CA LYS A 63 13.53 6.74 23.83
C LYS A 63 13.87 5.63 24.83
N GLU A 64 13.81 5.91 26.13
CA GLU A 64 14.06 4.91 27.16
C GLU A 64 13.08 3.74 27.07
N SER A 65 11.78 4.06 26.99
CA SER A 65 10.72 3.05 26.91
C SER A 65 10.84 2.18 25.66
N LEU A 66 11.08 2.80 24.49
CA LEU A 66 11.26 2.08 23.23
C LEU A 66 12.54 1.26 23.21
N LEU A 67 13.63 1.74 23.85
CA LEU A 67 14.85 0.98 23.99
C LEU A 67 14.63 -0.26 24.86
N ARG A 68 13.90 -0.14 25.98
CA ARG A 68 13.53 -1.28 26.82
C ARG A 68 12.68 -2.29 26.05
N LEU A 69 11.66 -1.85 25.33
CA LEU A 69 10.81 -2.71 24.51
C LEU A 69 11.59 -3.39 23.39
N SER A 70 12.51 -2.67 22.73
CA SER A 70 13.32 -3.17 21.62
C SER A 70 14.22 -4.37 21.98
N LYS A 71 14.44 -4.64 23.28
CA LYS A 71 15.20 -5.81 23.74
C LYS A 71 14.56 -7.13 23.31
N MET A 72 13.23 -7.16 23.12
CA MET A 72 12.46 -8.33 22.67
C MET A 72 12.43 -8.50 21.13
N PHE A 73 13.05 -7.59 20.38
CA PHE A 73 12.99 -7.55 18.92
C PHE A 73 14.38 -7.75 18.28
N PRO A 74 14.45 -8.00 16.96
CA PRO A 74 15.72 -8.19 16.25
C PRO A 74 16.68 -6.98 16.38
N ASN A 75 17.97 -7.25 16.21
CA ASN A 75 19.05 -6.27 16.47
C ASN A 75 18.91 -4.93 15.70
N ASN A 76 18.32 -4.94 14.50
CA ASN A 76 18.09 -3.71 13.73
C ASN A 76 17.06 -2.78 14.41
N VAL A 77 16.01 -3.33 15.03
CA VAL A 77 15.00 -2.56 15.79
C VAL A 77 15.67 -1.89 17.00
N ARG A 78 16.51 -2.65 17.72
CA ARG A 78 17.27 -2.13 18.87
C ARG A 78 18.28 -1.05 18.47
N LYS A 79 18.98 -1.23 17.35
CA LYS A 79 19.88 -0.20 16.80
C LYS A 79 19.13 1.08 16.48
N TYR A 80 17.94 0.98 15.87
CA TYR A 80 17.11 2.13 15.56
C TYR A 80 16.62 2.86 16.83
N ALA A 81 16.12 2.13 17.83
CA ALA A 81 15.69 2.72 19.10
C ALA A 81 16.82 3.48 19.83
N LYS A 82 18.08 3.02 19.73
CA LYS A 82 19.24 3.71 20.34
C LYS A 82 19.54 5.07 19.73
N ILE A 83 19.34 5.21 18.42
CA ILE A 83 19.64 6.46 17.68
C ILE A 83 18.45 7.41 17.61
N LEU A 84 17.28 7.01 18.12
CA LEU A 84 16.07 7.81 18.11
C LEU A 84 16.31 9.16 18.83
N PHE A 85 15.85 10.25 18.21
CA PHE A 85 16.01 11.63 18.68
C PHE A 85 17.48 12.06 18.90
N THR A 86 18.40 11.54 18.09
CA THR A 86 19.81 11.98 18.08
C THR A 86 20.21 12.54 16.72
N ASP A 87 21.40 13.13 16.63
CA ASP A 87 21.97 13.58 15.35
C ASP A 87 22.23 12.43 14.36
N ARG A 88 22.18 11.17 14.83
CA ARG A 88 22.29 9.98 13.99
C ARG A 88 20.94 9.42 13.56
N ASP A 89 19.84 10.02 13.97
CA ASP A 89 18.51 9.58 13.56
C ASP A 89 18.30 9.83 12.06
N THR A 90 17.30 9.17 11.50
CA THR A 90 16.85 9.42 10.14
C THR A 90 16.43 10.88 9.99
N THR A 91 16.67 11.44 8.80
CA THR A 91 16.16 12.76 8.42
C THR A 91 14.67 12.91 8.74
N GLY A 92 13.92 11.82 8.55
CA GLY A 92 12.54 11.66 8.98
C GLY A 92 12.22 12.08 10.39
N MET A 93 12.83 11.39 11.34
CA MET A 93 12.56 11.65 12.74
C MET A 93 13.15 12.97 13.22
N LYS A 94 14.20 13.48 12.59
CA LYS A 94 14.74 14.83 12.87
C LYS A 94 13.71 15.91 12.54
N VAL A 95 13.11 15.86 11.35
CA VAL A 95 12.06 16.79 10.92
C VAL A 95 10.84 16.70 11.83
N ILE A 96 10.43 15.48 12.20
CA ILE A 96 9.32 15.28 13.15
C ILE A 96 9.63 15.89 14.52
N LYS A 97 10.86 15.71 15.02
CA LYS A 97 11.28 16.32 16.28
C LYS A 97 11.29 17.84 16.18
N GLU A 98 11.81 18.41 15.10
CA GLU A 98 11.82 19.85 14.86
C GLU A 98 10.41 20.45 14.81
N ILE A 99 9.48 19.79 14.13
CA ILE A 99 8.06 20.18 14.11
C ILE A 99 7.47 20.15 15.52
N TYR A 100 7.77 19.10 16.31
CA TYR A 100 7.30 19.01 17.69
C TYR A 100 7.91 20.09 18.59
N ASP A 101 9.21 20.33 18.50
CA ASP A 101 9.90 21.34 19.31
C ASP A 101 9.38 22.76 19.00
N THR A 102 9.00 23.01 17.75
CA THR A 102 8.56 24.34 17.28
C THR A 102 7.06 24.58 17.47
N TYR A 103 6.23 23.59 17.15
CA TYR A 103 4.76 23.73 17.07
C TYR A 103 4.01 22.76 18.00
N GLY A 104 4.72 21.97 18.80
CA GLY A 104 4.14 21.04 19.76
C GLY A 104 3.31 19.94 19.11
N VAL A 105 2.31 19.47 19.86
CA VAL A 105 1.38 18.41 19.45
C VAL A 105 0.56 18.82 18.22
N GLU A 106 0.19 20.10 18.11
CA GLU A 106 -0.57 20.59 16.95
C GLU A 106 0.25 20.51 15.66
N GLY A 107 1.55 20.82 15.72
CA GLY A 107 2.48 20.60 14.59
C GLY A 107 2.54 19.14 14.13
N LEU A 108 2.66 18.21 15.09
CA LEU A 108 2.69 16.77 14.76
C LEU A 108 1.38 16.29 14.13
N LYS A 109 0.25 16.80 14.62
CA LYS A 109 -1.05 16.54 14.04
C LYS A 109 -1.12 17.05 12.59
N ALA A 110 -0.67 18.28 12.33
CA ALA A 110 -0.58 18.81 10.96
C ALA A 110 0.30 17.93 10.05
N ALA A 111 1.44 17.47 10.55
CA ALA A 111 2.34 16.58 9.81
C ALA A 111 1.70 15.22 9.48
N ILE A 112 0.94 14.63 10.40
CA ILE A 112 0.18 13.40 10.12
C ILE A 112 -0.86 13.64 9.05
N LEU A 113 -1.64 14.72 9.17
CA LEU A 113 -2.69 15.03 8.22
C LEU A 113 -2.14 15.23 6.80
N HIS A 114 -1.05 16.00 6.68
CA HIS A 114 -0.31 16.18 5.43
C HIS A 114 -0.03 14.83 4.77
N VAL A 115 0.63 13.92 5.48
CA VAL A 115 1.06 12.62 4.91
C VAL A 115 -0.11 11.77 4.46
N VAL A 116 -1.21 11.81 5.21
CA VAL A 116 -2.41 11.06 4.85
C VAL A 116 -3.03 11.62 3.58
N LEU A 117 -3.17 12.94 3.46
CA LEU A 117 -3.69 13.59 2.26
C LEU A 117 -2.80 13.30 1.04
N ASP A 118 -1.49 13.37 1.25
CA ASP A 118 -0.47 13.09 0.24
C ASP A 118 -0.52 11.62 -0.23
N TYR A 119 -0.77 10.69 0.71
CA TYR A 119 -0.98 9.29 0.37
C TYR A 119 -2.31 9.04 -0.34
N ILE A 120 -3.40 9.73 0.05
CA ILE A 120 -4.70 9.66 -0.65
C ILE A 120 -4.53 10.13 -2.09
N GLU A 121 -3.86 11.26 -2.32
CA GLU A 121 -3.55 11.76 -3.67
C GLU A 121 -2.74 10.73 -4.45
N GLN A 122 -1.67 10.17 -3.86
CA GLN A 122 -0.88 9.13 -4.51
C GLN A 122 -1.71 7.90 -4.87
N LEU A 123 -2.69 7.50 -4.05
CA LEU A 123 -3.56 6.37 -4.39
C LEU A 123 -4.53 6.72 -5.52
N TYR A 124 -5.10 7.92 -5.50
CA TYR A 124 -5.92 8.42 -6.60
C TYR A 124 -5.12 8.46 -7.93
N LEU A 125 -3.90 9.01 -7.90
CA LEU A 125 -2.98 9.06 -9.04
C LEU A 125 -2.45 7.68 -9.46
N ARG A 126 -2.82 6.61 -8.75
CA ARG A 126 -2.52 5.22 -9.14
C ARG A 126 -3.72 4.50 -9.76
N GLY A 127 -4.85 5.18 -9.90
CA GLY A 127 -6.09 4.59 -10.42
C GLY A 127 -6.82 3.72 -9.40
N TYR A 128 -6.61 3.94 -8.10
CA TYR A 128 -7.43 3.27 -7.10
C TYR A 128 -8.81 3.94 -7.01
N ASP A 129 -9.86 3.13 -6.95
CA ASP A 129 -11.23 3.59 -6.68
C ASP A 129 -11.39 3.99 -5.21
N ILE A 130 -12.48 4.68 -4.88
CA ILE A 130 -12.70 5.23 -3.54
C ILE A 130 -12.75 4.16 -2.45
N ASP A 131 -13.32 2.99 -2.75
CA ASP A 131 -13.44 1.89 -1.79
C ASP A 131 -12.08 1.27 -1.49
N GLU A 132 -11.25 1.10 -2.51
CA GLU A 132 -9.89 0.64 -2.39
C GLU A 132 -9.02 1.68 -1.66
N ILE A 133 -9.22 2.98 -1.92
CA ILE A 133 -8.56 4.04 -1.14
C ILE A 133 -8.94 3.93 0.33
N LYS A 134 -10.24 3.93 0.67
CA LYS A 134 -10.76 3.76 2.05
C LYS A 134 -10.14 2.53 2.72
N ARG A 135 -10.04 1.40 2.01
CA ARG A 135 -9.39 0.18 2.52
C ARG A 135 -7.89 0.38 2.80
N ARG A 136 -7.16 1.04 1.91
CA ARG A 136 -5.70 1.26 2.01
C ARG A 136 -5.28 2.26 3.09
N ILE A 137 -6.16 3.18 3.47
CA ILE A 137 -5.96 4.10 4.60
C ILE A 137 -6.61 3.59 5.90
N GLY A 138 -7.17 2.37 5.90
CA GLY A 138 -7.68 1.71 7.10
C GLY A 138 -9.06 2.18 7.57
N LEU A 139 -9.85 2.85 6.70
CA LEU A 139 -11.17 3.39 7.06
C LEU A 139 -12.34 2.42 6.84
N ARG A 140 -12.10 1.26 6.20
CA ARG A 140 -13.12 0.22 6.05
C ARG A 140 -13.00 -0.79 7.19
N GLY A 141 -13.97 -0.79 8.10
CA GLY A 141 -14.05 -1.67 9.28
C GLY A 141 -13.98 -3.16 8.93
N LEU A 142 -13.39 -3.93 9.83
CA LEU A 142 -12.99 -5.34 9.70
C LEU A 142 -13.98 -6.24 8.94
N LEU A 143 -13.45 -7.00 7.97
CA LEU A 143 -13.62 -8.46 7.79
C LEU A 143 -12.84 -8.83 6.52
N TRP A 144 -12.14 -9.97 6.56
CA TRP A 144 -11.19 -10.51 5.57
C TRP A 144 -9.73 -10.09 5.77
N GLY A 145 -8.99 -11.06 6.31
CA GLY A 145 -7.61 -10.92 6.73
C GLY A 145 -6.60 -10.71 5.61
N ALA A 146 -5.46 -10.19 6.05
CA ALA A 146 -4.23 -9.96 5.30
C ALA A 146 -4.30 -8.81 4.27
N SER A 147 -3.62 -7.71 4.57
CA SER A 147 -2.34 -7.40 3.90
C SER A 147 -1.96 -5.92 3.86
N GLU A 148 -2.60 -5.02 4.60
CA GLU A 148 -2.11 -3.62 4.64
C GLU A 148 -1.78 -3.17 6.05
N ARG A 149 -0.66 -3.70 6.58
CA ARG A 149 0.04 -3.15 7.76
C ARG A 149 0.22 -1.63 7.64
N LYS A 150 0.32 -1.12 6.41
CA LYS A 150 0.35 0.31 6.13
C LYS A 150 -0.96 1.01 6.48
N GLY A 151 -2.11 0.48 6.07
CA GLY A 151 -3.44 1.04 6.35
C GLY A 151 -3.80 0.99 7.83
N GLU A 152 -3.45 -0.09 8.53
CA GLU A 152 -3.62 -0.20 9.99
C GLU A 152 -2.85 0.90 10.73
N ARG A 153 -1.58 1.12 10.35
CA ARG A 153 -0.74 2.19 10.92
C ARG A 153 -1.30 3.59 10.62
N ILE A 154 -1.80 3.80 9.41
CA ILE A 154 -2.43 5.08 9.04
C ILE A 154 -3.69 5.31 9.87
N SER A 155 -4.58 4.30 9.99
CA SER A 155 -5.76 4.41 10.84
C SER A 155 -5.39 4.72 12.28
N TYR A 156 -4.37 4.04 12.83
CA TYR A 156 -3.91 4.29 14.19
C TYR A 156 -3.38 5.72 14.36
N LEU A 157 -2.54 6.21 13.43
CA LEU A 157 -2.07 7.61 13.47
C LEU A 157 -3.23 8.60 13.35
N LEU A 158 -4.22 8.32 12.51
CA LEU A 158 -5.43 9.15 12.38
C LEU A 158 -6.29 9.14 13.65
N GLU A 159 -6.36 8.04 14.37
CA GLU A 159 -7.06 7.94 15.66
C GLU A 159 -6.35 8.79 16.72
N GLU A 160 -5.04 8.58 16.88
CA GLU A 160 -4.22 9.30 17.87
C GLU A 160 -4.17 10.81 17.59
N ALA A 161 -4.18 11.21 16.32
CA ALA A 161 -4.22 12.62 15.92
C ALA A 161 -5.62 13.25 16.03
N GLY A 162 -6.69 12.44 16.17
CA GLY A 162 -8.08 12.91 16.21
C GLY A 162 -8.72 13.18 14.84
N PHE A 163 -8.16 12.64 13.75
CA PHE A 163 -8.60 12.91 12.38
C PHE A 163 -9.37 11.78 11.70
N LYS A 164 -9.41 10.58 12.29
CA LYS A 164 -10.07 9.43 11.65
C LYS A 164 -11.50 9.75 11.23
N GLU A 165 -12.26 10.41 12.08
CA GLU A 165 -13.64 10.76 11.77
C GLU A 165 -13.74 11.86 10.69
N CYS A 166 -12.94 12.92 10.81
CA CYS A 166 -12.85 14.00 9.82
C CYS A 166 -12.57 13.45 8.41
N ILE A 167 -11.51 12.63 8.26
CA ILE A 167 -11.16 12.03 6.96
C ILE A 167 -12.26 11.09 6.48
N THR A 168 -12.82 10.25 7.35
CA THR A 168 -13.86 9.29 6.96
C THR A 168 -15.09 9.97 6.38
N ARG A 169 -15.60 11.01 7.07
CA ARG A 169 -16.79 11.73 6.61
C ARG A 169 -16.53 12.49 5.31
N ASN A 170 -15.30 12.95 5.09
CA ASN A 170 -14.98 13.87 4.01
C ASN A 170 -14.21 13.28 2.82
N ILE A 171 -13.84 11.99 2.83
CA ILE A 171 -12.96 11.38 1.81
C ILE A 171 -13.43 11.59 0.37
N GLU A 172 -14.74 11.63 0.12
CA GLU A 172 -15.28 11.83 -1.23
C GLU A 172 -15.06 13.27 -1.71
N ILE A 173 -15.20 14.23 -0.80
CA ILE A 173 -14.97 15.66 -1.04
C ILE A 173 -13.46 15.92 -1.18
N ILE A 174 -12.62 15.31 -0.33
CA ILE A 174 -11.16 15.34 -0.43
C ILE A 174 -10.73 14.88 -1.83
N LEU A 175 -11.24 13.75 -2.30
CA LEU A 175 -10.91 13.22 -3.63
C LEU A 175 -11.41 14.13 -4.76
N ARG A 176 -12.56 14.79 -4.57
CA ARG A 176 -13.06 15.78 -5.53
C ARG A 176 -12.12 17.00 -5.60
N ASP A 177 -11.68 17.52 -4.46
CA ASP A 177 -10.75 18.65 -4.41
C ASP A 177 -9.37 18.31 -5.00
N ILE A 178 -8.88 17.10 -4.75
CA ILE A 178 -7.64 16.59 -5.36
C ILE A 178 -7.77 16.58 -6.90
N LYS A 179 -8.89 16.08 -7.42
CA LYS A 179 -9.18 16.05 -8.86
C LYS A 179 -9.19 17.46 -9.49
N PHE A 180 -9.75 18.44 -8.79
CA PHE A 180 -9.84 19.81 -9.29
C PHE A 180 -8.53 20.60 -9.18
N SER A 181 -7.77 20.40 -8.10
CA SER A 181 -6.56 21.19 -7.80
C SER A 181 -5.36 20.81 -8.66
N LYS A 182 -5.18 19.52 -8.95
CA LYS A 182 -4.11 19.02 -9.82
C LYS A 182 -4.68 17.95 -10.75
N PRO A 183 -5.33 18.34 -11.85
CA PRO A 183 -5.66 17.37 -12.88
C PRO A 183 -4.35 16.69 -13.33
N PRO A 184 -4.35 15.37 -13.56
CA PRO A 184 -3.18 14.70 -14.09
C PRO A 184 -2.71 15.43 -15.36
N SER A 185 -1.40 15.45 -15.64
CA SER A 185 -0.94 15.95 -16.95
C SER A 185 -1.67 15.17 -18.07
N LYS A 186 -1.90 15.75 -19.25
CA LYS A 186 -2.61 15.03 -20.34
C LYS A 186 -1.99 13.65 -20.64
N ALA A 187 -0.66 13.53 -20.50
CA ALA A 187 0.05 12.27 -20.60
C ALA A 187 -0.30 11.31 -19.45
N MET A 188 -0.33 11.79 -18.21
CA MET A 188 -0.73 11.00 -17.05
C MET A 188 -2.23 10.65 -17.08
N GLU A 189 -3.12 11.51 -17.59
CA GLU A 189 -4.54 11.18 -17.80
C GLU A 189 -4.70 10.06 -18.81
N LYS A 190 -3.96 10.12 -19.94
CA LYS A 190 -3.99 9.06 -20.95
C LYS A 190 -3.49 7.74 -20.35
N ASP A 191 -2.35 7.78 -19.66
CA ASP A 191 -1.79 6.61 -18.97
C ASP A 191 -2.78 6.06 -17.93
N LEU A 192 -3.41 6.92 -17.12
CA LEU A 192 -4.40 6.53 -16.12
C LEU A 192 -5.66 5.95 -16.74
N LYS A 193 -6.17 6.52 -17.84
CA LYS A 193 -7.33 5.98 -18.56
C LYS A 193 -7.02 4.60 -19.12
N VAL A 194 -5.84 4.40 -19.71
CA VAL A 194 -5.39 3.10 -20.20
C VAL A 194 -5.25 2.11 -19.04
N HIS A 195 -4.58 2.51 -17.95
CA HIS A 195 -4.46 1.71 -16.72
C HIS A 195 -5.81 1.29 -16.17
N GLN A 196 -6.75 2.24 -16.03
CA GLN A 196 -8.08 1.98 -15.48
C GLN A 196 -8.89 1.06 -16.39
N LYS A 197 -8.84 1.28 -17.71
CA LYS A 197 -9.51 0.43 -18.70
C LYS A 197 -9.00 -1.02 -18.59
N VAL A 198 -7.69 -1.21 -18.55
CA VAL A 198 -7.08 -2.54 -18.40
C VAL A 198 -7.43 -3.16 -17.05
N LEU A 199 -7.36 -2.40 -15.96
CA LEU A 199 -7.71 -2.90 -14.62
C LEU A 199 -9.18 -3.31 -14.53
N ASN A 200 -10.09 -2.49 -15.03
CA ASN A 200 -11.52 -2.81 -15.03
C ASN A 200 -11.81 -4.05 -15.86
N TYR A 201 -11.17 -4.19 -17.02
CA TYR A 201 -11.29 -5.37 -17.87
C TYR A 201 -10.75 -6.64 -17.21
N LEU A 202 -9.57 -6.56 -16.58
CA LEU A 202 -9.00 -7.69 -15.83
C LEU A 202 -9.90 -8.10 -14.66
N LYS A 203 -10.43 -7.12 -13.91
CA LYS A 203 -11.39 -7.36 -12.83
C LYS A 203 -12.67 -8.04 -13.36
N SER A 204 -13.22 -7.60 -14.50
CA SER A 204 -14.43 -8.19 -15.08
C SER A 204 -14.23 -9.62 -15.61
N ARG A 205 -12.97 -10.04 -15.81
CA ARG A 205 -12.59 -11.41 -16.19
C ARG A 205 -12.11 -12.25 -15.00
N ASP A 206 -12.37 -11.77 -13.78
CA ASP A 206 -12.00 -12.42 -12.53
C ASP A 206 -10.50 -12.74 -12.40
N ILE A 207 -9.66 -11.91 -13.02
CA ILE A 207 -8.21 -11.96 -12.86
C ILE A 207 -7.88 -11.35 -11.50
N VAL A 208 -7.06 -12.03 -10.70
CA VAL A 208 -6.69 -11.60 -9.34
C VAL A 208 -5.22 -11.26 -9.19
N ALA A 209 -4.38 -11.78 -10.08
CA ALA A 209 -2.94 -11.52 -10.08
C ALA A 209 -2.35 -11.54 -11.49
N ILE A 210 -1.19 -10.90 -11.64
CA ILE A 210 -0.40 -10.84 -12.85
C ILE A 210 1.00 -11.33 -12.51
N VAL A 211 1.49 -12.33 -13.24
CA VAL A 211 2.85 -12.83 -13.14
C VAL A 211 3.68 -12.16 -14.21
N ILE A 212 4.78 -11.51 -13.84
CA ILE A 212 5.66 -10.81 -14.78
C ILE A 212 7.08 -11.31 -14.53
N ASN A 213 7.69 -11.92 -15.54
CA ASN A 213 9.02 -12.52 -15.44
C ASN A 213 9.17 -13.42 -14.18
N GLY A 214 8.16 -14.26 -13.91
CA GLY A 214 8.15 -15.18 -12.76
C GLY A 214 7.86 -14.56 -11.38
N PHE A 215 7.56 -13.27 -11.30
CA PHE A 215 7.15 -12.58 -10.07
C PHE A 215 5.64 -12.31 -10.07
N VAL A 216 4.96 -12.64 -8.98
CA VAL A 216 3.53 -12.43 -8.84
C VAL A 216 3.26 -11.03 -8.30
N TYR A 217 2.32 -10.33 -8.92
CA TYR A 217 1.84 -9.02 -8.50
C TYR A 217 0.32 -9.06 -8.38
N SER A 218 -0.24 -8.35 -7.41
CA SER A 218 -1.67 -8.02 -7.45
C SER A 218 -1.97 -7.11 -8.65
N LEU A 219 -3.24 -7.06 -9.07
CA LEU A 219 -3.64 -6.37 -10.31
C LEU A 219 -3.03 -4.97 -10.48
N VAL A 220 -3.26 -4.04 -9.53
CA VAL A 220 -2.84 -2.64 -9.70
C VAL A 220 -1.31 -2.49 -9.78
N PRO A 221 -0.52 -3.02 -8.82
CA PRO A 221 0.93 -3.05 -8.95
C PRO A 221 1.41 -3.77 -10.22
N GLY A 222 0.74 -4.86 -10.60
CA GLY A 222 1.06 -5.67 -11.77
C GLY A 222 0.92 -4.87 -13.07
N VAL A 223 -0.23 -4.25 -13.32
CA VAL A 223 -0.46 -3.45 -14.53
C VAL A 223 0.51 -2.26 -14.60
N ARG A 224 0.85 -1.65 -13.46
CA ARG A 224 1.86 -0.57 -13.41
C ARG A 224 3.26 -1.08 -13.71
N ARG A 225 3.67 -2.18 -13.07
CA ARG A 225 4.97 -2.80 -13.31
C ARG A 225 5.11 -3.23 -14.76
N LEU A 226 4.05 -3.79 -15.32
CA LEU A 226 3.98 -4.25 -16.69
C LEU A 226 4.14 -3.09 -17.68
N ASN A 227 3.35 -2.01 -17.53
CA ASN A 227 3.50 -0.81 -18.35
C ASN A 227 4.93 -0.24 -18.26
N SER A 228 5.50 -0.20 -17.05
CA SER A 228 6.88 0.26 -16.85
C SER A 228 7.93 -0.61 -17.55
N ILE A 229 7.74 -1.93 -17.61
CA ILE A 229 8.69 -2.84 -18.28
C ILE A 229 8.49 -2.76 -19.79
N LEU A 230 7.24 -2.73 -20.28
CA LEU A 230 6.91 -2.59 -21.70
C LEU A 230 7.55 -1.33 -22.29
N LYS A 231 7.47 -0.19 -21.59
CA LYS A 231 8.13 1.06 -22.01
C LYS A 231 9.66 0.95 -22.13
N LYS A 232 10.29 -0.03 -21.47
CA LYS A 232 11.76 -0.22 -21.47
C LYS A 232 12.22 -1.34 -22.41
N GLN A 233 11.48 -2.44 -22.47
CA GLN A 233 11.89 -3.68 -23.13
C GLN A 233 11.11 -3.94 -24.43
N GLY A 234 9.98 -3.26 -24.65
CA GLY A 234 9.12 -3.44 -25.81
C GLY A 234 8.31 -4.75 -25.81
N ILE A 235 8.83 -5.83 -25.20
CA ILE A 235 8.16 -7.14 -25.10
C ILE A 235 8.32 -7.67 -23.68
N VAL A 236 7.24 -8.23 -23.11
CA VAL A 236 7.24 -8.79 -21.76
C VAL A 236 6.46 -10.10 -21.71
N ARG A 237 6.99 -11.10 -20.99
CA ARG A 237 6.26 -12.33 -20.64
C ARG A 237 5.36 -12.10 -19.46
N VAL A 238 4.07 -12.35 -19.65
CA VAL A 238 3.03 -12.15 -18.65
C VAL A 238 2.18 -13.40 -18.47
N GLY A 239 1.90 -13.75 -17.22
CA GLY A 239 0.88 -14.71 -16.83
C GLY A 239 -0.30 -14.01 -16.19
N LEU A 240 -1.53 -14.36 -16.56
CA LEU A 240 -2.73 -13.85 -15.89
C LEU A 240 -3.35 -14.96 -15.04
N VAL A 241 -3.63 -14.65 -13.78
CA VAL A 241 -4.16 -15.63 -12.82
C VAL A 241 -5.63 -15.32 -12.56
N LYS A 242 -6.54 -16.18 -13.02
CA LYS A 242 -7.96 -16.14 -12.63
C LYS A 242 -8.11 -16.55 -11.17
N ARG A 243 -9.11 -16.06 -10.45
CA ARG A 243 -9.37 -16.40 -9.03
C ARG A 243 -9.44 -17.90 -8.79
N LYS A 244 -10.11 -18.64 -9.67
CA LYS A 244 -10.21 -20.11 -9.62
C LYS A 244 -8.86 -20.85 -9.73
N HIS A 245 -7.82 -20.19 -10.23
CA HIS A 245 -6.46 -20.73 -10.37
C HIS A 245 -5.52 -20.26 -9.26
N ARG A 246 -6.04 -19.60 -8.22
CA ARG A 246 -5.29 -19.18 -7.03
C ARG A 246 -5.71 -20.01 -5.83
N PHE A 247 -4.76 -20.74 -5.26
CA PHE A 247 -4.99 -21.63 -4.12
C PHE A 247 -4.20 -21.18 -2.90
N LYS A 248 -4.85 -21.19 -1.74
CA LYS A 248 -4.23 -20.93 -0.44
C LYS A 248 -4.01 -22.24 0.30
N GLU A 249 -2.88 -22.36 0.95
CA GLU A 249 -2.59 -23.50 1.80
C GLU A 249 -3.47 -23.47 3.06
N LYS A 250 -4.02 -24.62 3.43
CA LYS A 250 -4.64 -24.84 4.73
C LYS A 250 -3.54 -24.94 5.78
N ILE A 251 -3.62 -24.11 6.81
CA ILE A 251 -2.71 -24.18 7.95
C ILE A 251 -3.45 -24.88 9.09
N LEU A 252 -2.81 -25.86 9.72
CA LEU A 252 -3.36 -26.55 10.88
C LEU A 252 -2.39 -26.35 12.05
N VAL A 253 -2.83 -25.69 13.11
CA VAL A 253 -2.02 -25.41 14.32
C VAL A 253 -0.66 -24.76 13.97
N GLY A 254 -0.68 -23.82 13.03
CA GLY A 254 0.54 -23.13 12.57
C GLY A 254 1.47 -23.94 11.66
N MET A 255 1.14 -25.19 11.36
CA MET A 255 1.92 -26.05 10.47
C MET A 255 1.36 -26.05 9.04
N PRO A 256 2.24 -26.03 8.01
CA PRO A 256 1.85 -26.25 6.62
C PRO A 256 1.32 -27.68 6.45
N THR A 257 0.33 -27.88 5.58
CA THR A 257 -0.32 -29.17 5.38
C THR A 257 -0.14 -29.74 3.98
N ASP A 258 0.44 -28.99 3.05
CA ASP A 258 0.45 -29.32 1.60
C ASP A 258 -0.96 -29.51 0.99
N MET A 259 -2.00 -29.11 1.72
CA MET A 259 -3.39 -29.12 1.27
C MET A 259 -3.83 -27.71 0.92
N PHE A 260 -4.37 -27.54 -0.27
CA PHE A 260 -4.64 -26.24 -0.88
C PHE A 260 -6.11 -26.10 -1.23
N TYR A 261 -6.68 -24.92 -1.01
CA TYR A 261 -8.09 -24.62 -1.32
C TYR A 261 -8.20 -23.28 -2.03
N ASN A 262 -9.26 -23.08 -2.81
CA ASN A 262 -9.58 -21.78 -3.40
C ASN A 262 -11.00 -21.36 -2.97
N GLU A 263 -11.49 -20.22 -3.45
CA GLU A 263 -12.82 -19.70 -3.07
C GLU A 263 -13.97 -20.52 -3.68
N GLU A 264 -13.73 -21.32 -4.72
CA GLU A 264 -14.72 -22.18 -5.39
C GLU A 264 -14.72 -23.63 -4.84
N HIS A 265 -13.62 -24.06 -4.23
CA HIS A 265 -13.40 -25.40 -3.71
C HIS A 265 -13.03 -25.31 -2.23
N TYR A 266 -14.05 -25.37 -1.37
CA TYR A 266 -13.87 -25.38 0.08
C TYR A 266 -13.17 -26.65 0.59
N LYS A 267 -13.21 -27.75 -0.17
CA LYS A 267 -12.48 -28.98 0.16
C LYS A 267 -11.01 -28.83 -0.24
N PRO A 268 -10.06 -28.95 0.71
CA PRO A 268 -8.64 -28.88 0.38
C PRO A 268 -8.22 -30.03 -0.55
N ILE A 269 -7.36 -29.70 -1.51
CA ILE A 269 -6.79 -30.58 -2.54
C ILE A 269 -5.28 -30.71 -2.27
N PRO A 270 -4.71 -31.92 -2.28
CA PRO A 270 -3.26 -32.10 -2.18
C PRO A 270 -2.50 -31.34 -3.28
N PHE A 271 -1.33 -30.79 -2.95
CA PHE A 271 -0.50 -30.08 -3.92
C PHE A 271 -0.20 -30.90 -5.18
N ILE A 272 0.11 -32.20 -5.01
CA ILE A 272 0.42 -33.09 -6.12
C ILE A 272 -0.75 -33.25 -7.10
N ASP A 273 -1.98 -33.25 -6.59
CA ASP A 273 -3.18 -33.38 -7.44
C ASP A 273 -3.47 -32.07 -8.18
N LEU A 274 -3.12 -30.92 -7.59
CA LEU A 274 -3.14 -29.65 -8.31
C LEU A 274 -2.11 -29.63 -9.44
N LEU A 275 -0.90 -30.15 -9.23
CA LEU A 275 0.12 -30.22 -10.30
C LEU A 275 -0.35 -31.12 -11.45
N LYS A 276 -1.00 -32.24 -11.16
CA LYS A 276 -1.60 -33.10 -12.19
C LYS A 276 -2.74 -32.40 -12.94
N LYS A 277 -3.55 -31.61 -12.23
CA LYS A 277 -4.67 -30.86 -12.82
C LYS A 277 -4.19 -29.70 -13.71
N TYR A 278 -3.04 -29.11 -13.42
CA TYR A 278 -2.47 -27.97 -14.13
C TYR A 278 -1.12 -28.35 -14.73
N ASP A 279 -1.17 -29.24 -15.71
CA ASP A 279 0.00 -29.88 -16.29
C ASP A 279 0.87 -28.88 -17.10
N PRO A 280 2.18 -28.79 -16.84
CA PRO A 280 3.11 -28.05 -17.69
C PRO A 280 3.12 -28.46 -19.16
N GLU A 281 2.86 -29.74 -19.47
CA GLU A 281 2.75 -30.22 -20.86
C GLU A 281 1.55 -29.60 -21.59
N GLU A 282 0.51 -29.20 -20.86
CA GLU A 282 -0.65 -28.45 -21.37
C GLU A 282 -0.45 -26.92 -21.34
N GLY A 283 0.81 -26.48 -21.19
CA GLY A 283 1.21 -25.08 -21.20
C GLY A 283 0.96 -24.32 -19.89
N TRP A 284 0.57 -25.01 -18.82
CA TRP A 284 0.42 -24.39 -17.51
C TRP A 284 1.77 -24.12 -16.84
N ASN A 285 1.87 -22.95 -16.23
CA ASN A 285 2.95 -22.57 -15.34
C ASN A 285 2.38 -22.37 -13.94
N TRP A 286 3.25 -22.48 -12.94
CA TRP A 286 2.85 -22.21 -11.56
C TRP A 286 3.91 -21.44 -10.81
N LYS A 287 3.44 -20.65 -9.83
CA LYS A 287 4.30 -19.94 -8.89
C LYS A 287 3.75 -20.10 -7.49
N MET A 288 4.65 -20.34 -6.55
CA MET A 288 4.33 -20.41 -5.13
C MET A 288 4.92 -19.19 -4.41
N GLU A 289 4.11 -18.50 -3.62
CA GLU A 289 4.52 -17.43 -2.72
C GLU A 289 4.41 -17.86 -1.28
N TYR A 290 5.40 -17.50 -0.47
CA TYR A 290 5.41 -17.75 0.97
C TYR A 290 4.85 -16.53 1.69
N GLY A 291 3.63 -16.66 2.23
CA GLY A 291 3.08 -15.65 3.12
C GLY A 291 3.86 -15.62 4.44
N ARG A 292 4.29 -14.45 4.90
CA ARG A 292 4.92 -14.28 6.23
C ARG A 292 3.96 -14.75 7.33
N GLY A 293 4.04 -16.03 7.72
CA GLY A 293 3.19 -16.67 8.71
C GLY A 293 1.77 -17.01 8.24
N LYS A 294 1.50 -17.08 6.92
CA LYS A 294 0.13 -17.25 6.37
C LYS A 294 -0.02 -18.41 5.38
N GLY A 295 0.84 -19.42 5.50
CA GLY A 295 0.85 -20.54 4.57
C GLY A 295 1.31 -20.12 3.18
N ARG A 296 1.39 -21.09 2.28
CA ARG A 296 1.76 -20.87 0.88
C ARG A 296 0.55 -20.47 0.06
N VAL A 297 0.77 -19.67 -0.98
CA VAL A 297 -0.23 -19.41 -2.03
C VAL A 297 0.34 -19.87 -3.35
N ILE A 298 -0.41 -20.69 -4.09
CA ILE A 298 -0.05 -21.15 -5.42
C ILE A 298 -0.91 -20.43 -6.44
N TYR A 299 -0.27 -20.01 -7.52
CA TYR A 299 -0.89 -19.37 -8.67
C TYR A 299 -0.60 -20.22 -9.90
N PHE A 300 -1.64 -20.66 -10.59
CA PHE A 300 -1.52 -21.33 -11.90
C PHE A 300 -1.88 -20.34 -13.02
N TYR A 301 -1.10 -20.32 -14.08
CA TYR A 301 -1.24 -19.37 -15.18
C TYR A 301 -0.65 -19.90 -16.48
N ARG A 302 -1.03 -19.32 -17.61
CA ARG A 302 -0.35 -19.52 -18.91
C ARG A 302 0.44 -18.26 -19.25
N GLU A 303 1.70 -18.43 -19.67
CA GLU A 303 2.54 -17.31 -20.09
C GLU A 303 2.23 -16.92 -21.53
N ARG A 304 2.33 -15.62 -21.81
CA ARG A 304 2.26 -15.06 -23.14
C ARG A 304 3.19 -13.86 -23.26
N GLU A 305 3.68 -13.62 -24.46
CA GLU A 305 4.42 -12.39 -24.77
C GLU A 305 3.44 -11.31 -25.23
N ILE A 306 3.61 -10.10 -24.69
CA ILE A 306 2.83 -8.93 -25.08
C ILE A 306 3.77 -7.76 -25.38
N LYS A 307 3.34 -6.90 -26.31
CA LYS A 307 4.10 -5.72 -26.74
C LYS A 307 3.46 -4.40 -26.28
N SER A 308 2.22 -4.47 -25.84
CA SER A 308 1.46 -3.33 -25.33
C SER A 308 0.59 -3.73 -24.15
N LEU A 309 0.13 -2.75 -23.37
CA LEU A 309 -0.77 -3.01 -22.25
C LEU A 309 -2.17 -3.39 -22.76
N GLU A 310 -2.54 -2.88 -23.92
CA GLU A 310 -3.79 -3.13 -24.62
C GLU A 310 -3.89 -4.57 -25.12
N GLU A 311 -2.78 -5.22 -25.49
CA GLU A 311 -2.75 -6.63 -25.88
C GLU A 311 -3.18 -7.59 -24.76
N ILE A 312 -3.09 -7.17 -23.50
CA ILE A 312 -3.65 -7.92 -22.37
C ILE A 312 -5.17 -8.07 -22.50
N VAL A 313 -5.83 -7.03 -23.02
CA VAL A 313 -7.29 -6.99 -23.16
C VAL A 313 -7.74 -7.86 -24.34
N SER A 314 -7.03 -7.78 -25.48
CA SER A 314 -7.37 -8.55 -26.68
C SER A 314 -7.04 -10.04 -26.54
N SER A 315 -5.92 -10.38 -25.88
CA SER A 315 -5.46 -11.77 -25.78
C SER A 315 -6.34 -12.66 -24.89
N LEU A 316 -7.12 -12.09 -23.97
CA LEU A 316 -8.06 -12.84 -23.11
C LEU A 316 -9.30 -13.35 -23.86
N TYR A 317 -9.56 -12.90 -25.09
CA TYR A 317 -10.63 -13.48 -25.92
C TYR A 317 -10.30 -14.89 -26.42
N ILE A 318 -9.03 -15.29 -26.40
CA ILE A 318 -8.56 -16.57 -26.96
C ILE A 318 -8.63 -17.68 -25.89
N ASP A 319 -8.45 -17.33 -24.60
CA ASP A 319 -8.37 -18.30 -23.49
C ASP A 319 -9.74 -18.78 -22.94
N ASP A 320 -10.85 -18.24 -23.45
CA ASP A 320 -12.21 -18.69 -23.09
C ASP A 320 -12.78 -19.73 -24.08
N PHE A 321 -11.98 -20.21 -25.04
CA PHE A 321 -12.34 -21.40 -25.81
C PHE A 321 -11.92 -22.66 -25.03
N PRO A 322 -12.88 -23.54 -24.67
CA PRO A 322 -12.53 -24.89 -24.27
C PRO A 322 -12.06 -25.61 -25.53
N PHE A 323 -10.78 -25.95 -25.60
CA PHE A 323 -10.37 -27.09 -26.42
C PHE A 323 -10.51 -28.34 -25.56
#